data_AF-A0AAU6SEE4-F1
#
_entry.id   AF-A0AAU6SEE4-F1
#
_cell.length_a   1.000
_cell.length_b   1.000
_cell.length_c   1.000
_cell.angle_alpha   90.00
_cell.angle_beta   90.00
_cell.angle_gamma   90.00
#
_symmetry.space_group_name_H-M   'P 1'
#
loop_
_entity.id
_entity.type
_entity.pdbx_description
1 polymer ?
#
loop_
_entity_poly.entity_id
_entity_poly.type
_entity_poly.pdbx_seq_one_letter_code
_entity_poly.pdbx_strand_id
1 'polypeptide(L)' 'MTGIAIAFLLLALVLVWGGLIASILFLRSRPELGAYPAGGDDDHREDDAPSIRDT' A
#
# COMPACT_ATOMS: atom_id res chain seq x y z
N MET A 1 22.84 21.74 -17.15
CA MET A 1 21.51 21.53 -16.56
C MET A 1 20.68 22.78 -16.87
N THR A 2 19.67 22.70 -17.74
CA THR A 2 18.90 23.89 -18.14
C THR A 2 17.79 24.18 -17.13
N GLY A 3 17.46 25.45 -16.91
CA GLY A 3 16.37 25.84 -15.99
C GLY A 3 15.02 25.24 -16.39
N ILE A 4 14.78 25.08 -17.70
CA ILE A 4 13.59 24.41 -18.23
C ILE A 4 13.51 22.95 -17.75
N ALA A 5 14.63 22.22 -17.73
CA ALA A 5 14.64 20.82 -17.32
C ALA A 5 14.31 20.66 -15.83
N ILE A 6 14.79 21.59 -14.99
CA ILE A 6 14.49 21.61 -13.56
C ILE A 6 13.00 21.91 -13.33
N ALA A 7 12.42 22.84 -14.08
CA ALA A 7 10.99 23.14 -13.99
C ALA A 7 10.12 21.92 -14.33
N PHE A 8 10.44 21.21 -15.40
CA PHE A 8 9.73 19.98 -15.77
C PHE A 8 9.93 18.85 -14.75
N LEU A 9 11.13 18.72 -14.17
CA LEU A 9 11.39 17.75 -13.11
C LEU A 9 10.49 18.02 -11.89
N LEU A 10 10.43 19.27 -11.42
CA LEU A 10 9.60 19.65 -10.28
C LEU A 10 8.11 19.46 -10.59
N LEU A 11 7.67 19.84 -11.79
CA LEU A 11 6.29 19.64 -12.23
C LEU A 11 5.91 18.15 -12.22
N ALA A 12 6.77 17.29 -12.77
CA ALA A 12 6.56 15.84 -12.77
C ALA A 12 6.53 15.28 -11.35
N LEU A 13 7.43 15.73 -10.47
CA LEU A 13 7.48 15.30 -9.07
C LEU A 13 6.18 15.66 -8.33
N VAL A 14 5.69 16.89 -8.50
CA VAL A 14 4.44 17.34 -7.87
C VAL A 14 3.24 16.57 -8.44
N LEU A 15 3.18 16.31 -9.74
CA LEU A 15 2.11 15.54 -10.36
C LEU A 15 2.07 14.09 -9.86
N VAL A 16 3.22 13.41 -9.82
CA VAL A 16 3.30 12.00 -9.41
C VAL A 16 2.97 11.85 -7.93
N TRP A 17 3.68 12.58 -7.06
CA TRP A 17 3.49 12.43 -5.61
C TRP A 17 2.19 13.08 -5.14
N GLY A 18 1.85 14.25 -5.67
CA GLY A 18 0.59 14.92 -5.37
C GLY A 18 -0.61 14.10 -5.83
N GLY A 19 -0.57 13.53 -7.04
CA GLY A 19 -1.60 12.63 -7.55
C GLY A 19 -1.74 11.36 -6.71
N LEU A 20 -0.62 10.75 -6.29
CA LEU A 20 -0.61 9.59 -5.40
C LEU A 20 -1.26 9.91 -4.05
N ILE A 21 -0.83 10.99 -3.38
CA ILE A 21 -1.39 11.41 -2.09
C ILE A 21 -2.88 11.69 -2.24
N ALA A 22 -3.28 12.44 -3.28
CA ALA A 22 -4.68 12.74 -3.54
C ALA A 22 -5.52 11.47 -3.75
N SER A 23 -5.00 10.50 -4.51
CA SER A 23 -5.64 9.20 -4.74
C SER A 23 -5.85 8.42 -3.44
N ILE A 24 -4.80 8.32 -2.61
CA ILE A 24 -4.88 7.63 -1.30
C ILE A 24 -5.93 8.28 -0.41
N LEU A 25 -5.92 9.62 -0.30
CA LEU A 25 -6.87 10.35 0.53
C LEU A 25 -8.30 10.20 0.01
N PHE A 26 -8.49 10.25 -1.31
CA PHE A 26 -9.79 10.05 -1.94
C PHE A 26 -10.35 8.66 -1.64
N LEU A 27 -9.56 7.60 -1.83
CA LEU A 27 -9.97 6.23 -1.56
C LEU A 27 -10.26 6.01 -0.06
N ARG A 28 -9.39 6.55 0.81
CA ARG A 28 -9.60 6.52 2.26
C ARG A 28 -10.88 7.22 2.70
N SER A 29 -11.27 8.30 2.04
CA SER A 29 -12.48 9.06 2.37
C SER A 29 -13.78 8.37 1.94
N ARG A 30 -13.69 7.37 1.05
CA ARG A 30 -14.82 6.63 0.51
C ARG A 30 -14.59 5.12 0.64
N PRO A 31 -14.46 4.60 1.86
CA PRO A 31 -14.33 3.18 2.07
C PRO A 31 -15.62 2.49 1.60
N GLU A 32 -15.46 1.44 0.80
CA GLU A 32 -16.57 0.64 0.27
C GLU A 32 -17.31 -0.12 1.40
N LEU A 33 -16.59 -0.40 2.50
CA LEU A 33 -17.06 -1.10 3.69
C LEU A 33 -16.99 -0.14 4.90
N GLY A 34 -18.11 0.05 5.59
CA GLY A 34 -18.16 0.88 6.80
C GLY A 34 -17.45 0.25 8.00
N ALA A 35 -17.32 -1.08 8.01
CA ALA A 35 -16.52 -1.83 8.97
C ALA A 35 -16.04 -3.12 8.28
N TYR A 36 -14.76 -3.45 8.47
CA TYR A 36 -14.30 -4.79 8.17
C TYR A 36 -14.80 -5.75 9.25
N PRO A 37 -15.19 -7.00 8.90
CA PRO A 37 -15.47 -8.02 9.89
C PRO A 37 -14.23 -8.25 10.77
N ALA A 38 -14.43 -8.79 11.97
CA ALA A 38 -13.31 -9.21 12.80
C ALA A 38 -12.38 -10.12 11.97
N GLY A 39 -11.07 -9.87 12.07
CA GLY A 39 -10.07 -10.77 11.49
C GLY A 39 -10.28 -12.19 12.02
N GLY A 40 -9.96 -13.19 11.21
CA GLY A 40 -9.92 -14.57 11.69
C GLY A 40 -8.87 -14.73 12.80
N ASP A 41 -9.03 -15.77 13.61
CA ASP A 41 -7.96 -16.18 14.53
C ASP A 41 -6.68 -16.41 13.73
N ASP A 42 -5.56 -15.85 14.21
CA ASP A 42 -4.25 -16.06 13.61
C ASP A 42 -3.90 -17.55 13.76
N ASP A 43 -4.00 -18.31 12.67
CA ASP A 43 -3.62 -19.72 12.66
C ASP A 43 -2.10 -19.78 12.66
N HIS A 44 -1.52 -19.76 13.88
CA HIS A 44 -0.08 -19.91 14.15
C HIS A 44 0.51 -21.24 13.64
N ARG A 45 -0.22 -22.03 12.85
CA ARG A 45 0.30 -23.22 12.17
C ARG A 45 1.54 -22.94 11.33
N GLU A 46 1.74 -21.70 10.87
CA GLU A 46 2.96 -21.28 10.17
C GLU A 46 4.19 -21.21 11.09
N ASP A 47 4.00 -21.05 12.40
CA ASP A 47 5.07 -21.07 13.41
C ASP A 47 5.50 -22.50 13.78
N ASP A 48 4.66 -23.49 13.47
CA ASP A 48 4.95 -24.90 13.69
C ASP A 48 5.69 -25.49 12.46
N ALA A 49 6.98 -25.77 12.60
CA ALA A 49 7.74 -26.47 11.58
C ALA A 49 7.08 -27.82 11.22
N PRO A 50 7.09 -28.25 9.94
CA PRO A 50 6.53 -29.54 9.54
C PRO A 50 7.11 -30.67 10.38
N SER A 51 6.25 -31.48 11.01
CA SER A 51 6.72 -32.67 11.73
C SER A 51 7.44 -33.60 10.74
N ILE A 52 8.69 -33.96 11.03
CA ILE A 52 9.41 -34.99 10.28
C ILE A 52 8.56 -36.25 10.29
N ARG A 53 8.00 -36.62 9.13
CA ARG A 53 7.32 -37.91 8.97
C ARG A 53 8.40 -38.95 8.70
N ASP A 54 8.60 -39.84 9.66
CA ASP A 54 9.32 -41.09 9.44
C ASP A 54 8.43 -42.03 8.60
N THR A 55 8.67 -42.05 7.29
CA THR A 55 8.17 -43.07 6.35
C THR A 55 9.29 -43.46 5.40
#